data_AF-A0A963R149-F1
#
_entry.id   AF-A0A963R149-F1
#
_cell.length_a   1.000
_cell.length_b   1.000
_cell.length_c   1.000
_cell.angle_alpha   90.00
_cell.angle_beta   90.00
_cell.angle_gamma   90.00
#
_symmetry.space_group_name_H-M   'P 1'
#
loop_
_entity.id
_entity.type
_entity.pdbx_description
1 polymer ?
#
loop_
_entity_poly.entity_id
_entity_poly.type
_entity_poly.pdbx_seq_one_letter_code
_entity_poly.pdbx_strand_id
1 'polypeptide(L)'
;AIVWAVAGFVALVAGMIWGARNGVQFALTFTALKALPVLILGGFTSIPGAIIGGLIIGASEKLAEVYVGPFVGGGIESWFPYILALGFLLVRPEGLFGEKHIDRV
;
A
#
# COMPACT_ATOMS: atom_id res chain seq x y z
N ALA A 1 21.40 1.70 -17.17
CA ALA A 1 20.46 1.33 -18.26
C ALA A 1 19.81 -0.03 -18.02
N ILE A 2 20.57 -1.13 -17.88
CA ILE A 2 20.03 -2.50 -17.77
C ILE A 2 19.03 -2.66 -16.61
N VAL A 3 19.37 -2.18 -15.40
CA VAL A 3 18.48 -2.28 -14.23
C VAL A 3 17.13 -1.58 -14.46
N TRP A 4 17.15 -0.40 -15.08
CA TRP A 4 15.95 0.36 -15.41
C TRP A 4 15.11 -0.32 -16.50
N ALA A 5 15.76 -0.90 -17.50
CA ALA A 5 15.09 -1.65 -18.55
C ALA A 5 14.41 -2.91 -17.99
N VAL A 6 15.10 -3.65 -17.11
CA VAL A 6 14.55 -4.84 -16.45
C VAL A 6 13.40 -4.47 -15.51
N ALA A 7 13.55 -3.41 -14.70
CA ALA A 7 12.47 -2.93 -13.83
C ALA A 7 11.24 -2.48 -14.64
N GLY A 8 11.45 -1.76 -15.75
CA GLY A 8 10.38 -1.36 -16.67
C GLY A 8 9.67 -2.56 -17.30
N PHE A 9 10.42 -3.58 -17.73
CA PHE A 9 9.84 -4.81 -18.27
C PHE A 9 9.01 -5.56 -17.23
N VAL A 10 9.51 -5.72 -16.01
CA VAL A 10 8.78 -6.37 -14.91
C VAL A 10 7.51 -5.60 -14.56
N ALA A 11 7.59 -4.26 -14.46
CA ALA A 11 6.42 -3.42 -14.21
C ALA A 11 5.36 -3.54 -15.32
N LEU A 12 5.79 -3.62 -16.58
CA LEU A 12 4.90 -3.80 -17.73
C LEU A 12 4.17 -5.15 -17.66
N VAL A 13 4.90 -6.24 -17.43
CA VAL A 13 4.31 -7.58 -17.32
C VAL A 13 3.34 -7.68 -16.14
N ALA A 14 3.74 -7.18 -14.96
CA ALA A 14 2.88 -7.16 -13.78
C ALA A 14 1.61 -6.33 -14.01
N GLY A 15 1.74 -5.15 -14.64
CA GLY A 15 0.64 -4.27 -14.99
C GLY A 15 -0.34 -4.92 -15.97
N MET A 16 0.16 -5.60 -17.02
CA MET A 16 -0.70 -6.30 -17.99
C MET A 16 -1.50 -7.42 -17.34
N ILE A 17 -0.87 -8.25 -16.50
CA ILE A 17 -1.54 -9.36 -15.81
C ILE A 17 -2.63 -8.83 -14.88
N TRP A 18 -2.33 -7.79 -14.10
CA TRP A 18 -3.30 -7.21 -13.17
C TRP A 18 -4.45 -6.49 -13.90
N GLY A 19 -4.13 -5.73 -14.96
CA GLY A 19 -5.13 -5.05 -15.79
C GLY A 19 -6.07 -6.01 -16.51
N ALA A 20 -5.55 -7.11 -17.06
CA ALA A 20 -6.35 -8.14 -17.72
C ALA A 20 -7.35 -8.81 -16.79
N ARG A 21 -7.05 -8.89 -15.48
CA ARG A 21 -7.93 -9.51 -14.48
C ARG A 21 -9.07 -8.59 -14.01
N ASN A 22 -8.86 -7.27 -13.99
CA ASN A 22 -9.79 -6.32 -13.37
C ASN A 22 -10.68 -5.58 -14.39
N GLY A 23 -10.39 -5.65 -15.70
CA GLY A 23 -11.14 -4.90 -16.71
C GLY A 23 -11.00 -3.38 -16.55
N VAL A 24 -11.79 -2.59 -17.30
CA VAL A 24 -11.84 -1.13 -17.15
C VAL A 24 -13.03 -0.77 -16.27
N GLN A 25 -12.79 -0.62 -14.96
CA GLN A 25 -13.82 -0.27 -13.98
C GLN A 25 -13.36 0.93 -13.13
N PHE A 26 -14.29 1.81 -12.76
CA PHE A 26 -14.04 2.95 -11.85
C PHE A 26 -13.43 2.53 -10.50
N ALA A 27 -13.60 1.26 -10.10
CA ALA A 27 -13.00 0.70 -8.90
C ALA A 27 -11.46 0.70 -8.92
N LEU A 28 -10.82 0.68 -10.10
CA LEU A 28 -9.35 0.69 -10.20
C LEU A 28 -8.72 1.96 -9.61
N THR A 29 -9.39 3.11 -9.73
CA THR A 29 -8.89 4.37 -9.17
C THR A 29 -8.81 4.28 -7.64
N PHE A 30 -9.81 3.69 -6.99
CA PHE A 30 -9.80 3.48 -5.54
C PHE A 30 -8.71 2.51 -5.11
N THR A 31 -8.48 1.43 -5.88
CA THR A 31 -7.38 0.48 -5.60
C THR A 31 -6.00 1.14 -5.72
N ALA A 32 -5.81 1.98 -6.74
CA ALA A 32 -4.56 2.73 -6.91
C ALA A 32 -4.31 3.73 -5.77
N LEU A 33 -5.37 4.40 -5.31
CA LEU A 33 -5.28 5.32 -4.17
C LEU A 33 -4.91 4.57 -2.88
N LYS A 34 -5.50 3.40 -2.62
CA LYS A 34 -5.16 2.55 -1.46
C LYS A 34 -3.73 2.01 -1.48
N ALA A 35 -3.10 1.90 -2.64
CA ALA A 35 -1.70 1.50 -2.74
C ALA A 35 -0.73 2.53 -2.13
N LEU A 36 -1.13 3.81 -2.02
CA LEU A 36 -0.30 4.86 -1.44
C LEU A 36 -0.01 4.62 0.06
N PRO A 37 -1.02 4.44 0.95
CA PRO A 37 -0.79 4.07 2.35
C PRO A 37 0.10 2.82 2.54
N VAL A 38 -0.09 1.80 1.70
CA VAL A 38 0.68 0.56 1.74
C VAL A 38 2.17 0.83 1.49
N LEU A 39 2.47 1.61 0.46
CA LEU A 39 3.85 1.99 0.12
C LEU A 39 4.48 2.89 1.18
N ILE A 40 3.69 3.77 1.79
CA ILE A 40 4.14 4.65 2.88
C ILE A 40 4.50 3.82 4.12
N LEU A 41 3.67 2.84 4.50
CA LEU A 41 3.90 1.99 5.67
C LEU A 41 5.10 1.05 5.47
N GLY A 42 5.24 0.49 4.27
CA GLY A 42 6.31 -0.44 3.93
C GLY A 42 7.65 0.21 3.53
N GLY A 43 7.60 1.46 3.07
CA GLY A 43 8.75 2.22 2.55
C GLY A 43 9.01 1.99 1.06
N PHE A 44 9.28 3.07 0.32
CA PHE A 44 9.63 3.01 -1.12
C PHE A 44 10.99 2.36 -1.40
N THR A 45 11.84 2.26 -0.39
CA THR A 45 13.20 1.74 -0.48
C THR A 45 13.30 0.27 -0.04
N SER A 46 12.27 -0.29 0.59
CA SER A 46 12.29 -1.63 1.17
C SER A 46 11.22 -2.53 0.56
N ILE A 47 11.65 -3.45 -0.31
CA ILE A 47 10.77 -4.46 -0.94
C ILE A 47 10.08 -5.35 0.11
N PRO A 48 10.79 -5.91 1.13
CA PRO A 48 10.14 -6.72 2.16
C PRO A 48 9.16 -5.93 3.02
N GLY A 49 9.47 -4.66 3.31
CA GLY A 49 8.59 -3.76 4.05
C GLY A 49 7.30 -3.47 3.30
N ALA A 50 7.37 -3.22 1.99
CA ALA A 50 6.20 -3.04 1.13
C ALA A 50 5.28 -4.26 1.11
N ILE A 51 5.85 -5.48 1.10
CA ILE A 51 5.06 -6.73 1.13
C ILE A 51 4.32 -6.89 2.46
N ILE A 52 5.03 -6.72 3.58
CA ILE A 52 4.43 -6.86 4.92
C ILE A 52 3.41 -5.76 5.17
N GLY A 53 3.70 -4.52 4.76
CA GLY A 53 2.78 -3.40 4.90
C GLY A 53 1.50 -3.58 4.08
N GLY A 54 1.62 -4.14 2.87
CA GLY A 54 0.46 -4.50 2.04
C GLY A 54 -0.42 -5.55 2.70
N LEU A 55 0.18 -6.57 3.30
CA LEU A 55 -0.55 -7.61 4.04
C LEU A 55 -1.25 -7.06 5.27
N ILE A 56 -0.58 -6.23 6.08
CA ILE A 56 -1.15 -5.64 7.28
C ILE A 56 -2.34 -4.74 6.92
N ILE A 57 -2.15 -3.82 5.97
CA ILE A 57 -3.20 -2.90 5.55
C ILE A 57 -4.37 -3.68 4.93
N GLY A 58 -4.12 -4.58 3.98
CA GLY A 58 -5.18 -5.36 3.35
C GLY A 58 -5.96 -6.25 4.33
N ALA A 59 -5.28 -6.90 5.27
CA ALA A 59 -5.94 -7.70 6.30
C ALA A 59 -6.76 -6.82 7.26
N SER A 60 -6.19 -5.70 7.70
CA SER A 60 -6.87 -4.77 8.61
C SER A 60 -8.08 -4.10 7.96
N GLU A 61 -8.01 -3.81 6.66
CA GLU A 61 -9.13 -3.26 5.88
C GLU A 61 -10.29 -4.25 5.82
N LYS A 62 -10.02 -5.52 5.50
CA LYS A 62 -11.05 -6.57 5.46
C LYS A 62 -11.61 -6.91 6.84
N LEU A 63 -10.78 -6.89 7.88
CA LEU A 63 -11.24 -7.02 9.26
C LEU A 63 -12.12 -5.84 9.68
N ALA A 64 -11.74 -4.60 9.32
CA ALA A 64 -12.51 -3.41 9.63
C ALA A 64 -13.85 -3.36 8.87
N GLU A 65 -13.88 -3.81 7.62
CA GLU A 65 -15.13 -3.96 6.86
C GLU A 65 -16.09 -4.94 7.55
N VAL A 66 -15.59 -6.08 8.04
CA VAL A 66 -16.42 -7.11 8.69
C VAL A 66 -16.90 -6.70 10.07
N TYR A 67 -16.03 -6.11 10.90
CA TYR A 67 -16.36 -5.80 12.31
C TYR A 67 -16.96 -4.41 12.50
N VAL A 68 -16.49 -3.42 11.75
CA VAL A 68 -16.85 -2.00 11.93
C VAL A 68 -17.83 -1.52 10.83
N GLY A 69 -17.88 -2.23 9.69
CA GLY A 69 -18.80 -1.94 8.59
C GLY A 69 -20.28 -1.81 9.00
N PRO A 70 -20.81 -2.67 9.90
CA PRO A 70 -22.18 -2.55 10.39
C PRO A 70 -22.44 -1.30 11.27
N PHE A 71 -21.42 -0.74 11.91
CA PHE A 71 -21.55 0.35 12.89
C PHE A 71 -21.34 1.75 12.31
N VAL A 72 -20.60 1.89 11.21
CA VAL A 72 -20.16 3.19 10.66
C VAL A 72 -20.84 3.54 9.32
N GLY A 73 -21.67 2.64 8.77
CA GLY A 73 -22.48 2.95 7.58
C GLY A 73 -21.73 2.77 6.26
N GLY A 74 -20.80 1.81 6.18
CA GLY A 74 -20.05 1.50 4.96
C GLY A 74 -18.98 2.52 4.58
N GLY A 75 -18.10 2.17 3.64
CA GLY A 75 -17.05 3.07 3.12
C GLY A 75 -15.77 3.17 3.96
N ILE A 76 -15.64 2.35 5.02
CA ILE A 76 -14.43 2.27 5.86
C ILE A 76 -13.20 1.94 5.05
N GLU A 77 -13.35 1.08 4.04
CA GLU A 77 -12.26 0.65 3.17
C GLU A 77 -11.49 1.81 2.51
N SER A 78 -12.14 2.93 2.24
CA SER A 78 -11.54 4.04 1.50
C SER A 78 -10.65 4.93 2.36
N TRP A 79 -10.92 5.07 3.66
CA TRP A 79 -10.20 6.00 4.55
C TRP A 79 -9.43 5.30 5.67
N PHE A 80 -9.83 4.09 6.05
CA PHE A 80 -9.18 3.32 7.13
C PHE A 80 -7.69 3.04 6.87
N PRO A 81 -7.26 2.64 5.65
CA PRO A 81 -5.84 2.47 5.33
C PRO A 81 -5.01 3.73 5.60
N TYR A 82 -5.56 4.91 5.32
CA TYR A 82 -4.88 6.19 5.53
C TYR A 82 -4.74 6.53 7.01
N ILE A 83 -5.79 6.30 7.81
CA ILE A 83 -5.72 6.52 9.27
C ILE A 83 -4.72 5.57 9.90
N LEU A 84 -4.70 4.30 9.47
CA LEU A 84 -3.76 3.31 9.99
C LEU A 84 -2.31 3.67 9.60
N ALA A 85 -2.09 4.10 8.36
CA ALA A 85 -0.78 4.59 7.93
C ALA A 85 -0.34 5.84 8.71
N LEU A 86 -1.23 6.82 8.93
CA LEU A 86 -0.95 8.00 9.75
C LEU A 86 -0.62 7.63 11.20
N GLY A 87 -1.43 6.76 11.82
CA GLY A 87 -1.19 6.29 13.19
C GLY A 87 0.13 5.55 13.32
N PHE A 88 0.49 4.74 12.33
CA PHE A 88 1.76 4.03 12.33
C PHE A 88 2.95 4.97 12.09
N LEU A 89 2.86 5.92 11.16
CA LEU A 89 3.90 6.90 10.91
C LEU A 89 4.19 7.79 12.13
N LEU A 90 3.17 8.09 12.94
CA LEU A 90 3.36 8.82 14.21
C LEU A 90 4.25 8.05 15.20
N VAL A 91 4.19 6.72 15.19
CA VAL A 91 4.99 5.85 16.06
C VAL A 91 6.35 5.52 15.42
N ARG A 92 6.38 5.35 14.10
CA ARG A 92 7.58 5.04 13.30
C ARG A 92 7.56 5.75 11.95
N PRO A 93 8.15 6.96 11.86
CA PRO A 93 8.09 7.78 10.65
C PRO A 93 8.88 7.19 9.46
N GLU A 94 9.77 6.23 9.69
CA GLU A 94 10.59 5.63 8.64
C GLU A 94 9.98 4.35 8.02
N GLY A 95 8.78 3.94 8.45
CA GLY A 95 8.13 2.71 8.00
C GLY A 95 8.60 1.44 8.73
N LEU A 96 8.12 0.28 8.30
CA LEU A 96 8.36 -1.02 8.96
C LEU A 96 9.85 -1.41 9.03
N PHE A 97 10.62 -1.09 8.00
CA PHE A 97 12.05 -1.43 7.86
C PHE A 97 12.87 -0.24 7.39
N GLY A 98 12.48 0.98 7.78
CA GLY A 98 13.27 2.18 7.52
C GLY A 98 14.67 2.04 8.10
N GLU A 99 15.67 2.12 7.22
CA GLU A 99 17.04 2.38 7.67
C GLU A 99 17.07 3.78 8.27
N LYS A 100 17.56 3.89 9.51
CA LYS A 100 17.78 5.15 10.22
C LYS A 100 18.28 6.20 9.24
N HIS A 101 17.58 7.32 9.11
CA HIS A 101 18.14 8.50 8.49
C HIS A 101 19.42 8.82 9.25
N ILE A 102 20.58 8.49 8.65
CA ILE A 102 21.86 8.95 9.15
C ILE A 102 21.86 10.42 8.78
N ASP A 103 21.40 11.28 9.69
CA ASP A 103 21.74 12.69 9.69
C ASP A 103 23.27 12.76 9.68
N ARG A 104 23.84 12.91 8.49
CA ARG A 104 25.24 13.24 8.34
C ARG A 104 25.31 14.76 8.40
N VAL A 105 25.65 15.26 9.59
CA VAL A 105 26.16 16.63 9.78
C VAL A 105 27.51 16.79 9.07
#